data_AF-C2EIA9-F1
#
_entry.id   AF-C2EIA9-F1
#
_cell.length_a   1.000
_cell.length_b   1.000
_cell.length_c   1.000
_cell.angle_alpha   90.00
_cell.angle_beta   90.00
_cell.angle_gamma   90.00
#
_symmetry.space_group_name_H-M   'P 1'
#
loop_
_entity.id
_entity.type
_entity.pdbx_description
1 polymer ?
#
loop_
_entity_poly.entity_id
_entity_poly.type
_entity_poly.pdbx_seq_one_letter_code
_entity_poly.pdbx_strand_id
1 'polypeptide(L)'
;MQHWQLIPIIGFILQKGKCHFCKQKIPLSSTVIELAIGVIFIFNTIIIANTNLIFTSLLVVWLTLISLEDYYTLSVDSITLEYGGLILLIFRFHTVITNLKANFLIIILFTIILISCNLLNKFGTADTILIVFSFLLLGFYNTLVVILLSCILGIISYLIKRDFSASHPFIPYLSLSILIIFYATNIFKIPII
;
A
#
# COMPACT_ATOMS: atom_id res chain seq x y z
N MET A 1 -19.30 4.62 22.67
CA MET A 1 -18.51 5.56 21.82
C MET A 1 -19.49 6.40 21.03
N GLN A 2 -19.39 7.74 21.05
CA GLN A 2 -20.23 8.58 20.19
C GLN A 2 -19.60 8.63 18.79
N HIS A 3 -20.37 8.27 17.76
CA HIS A 3 -19.93 8.11 16.36
C HIS A 3 -19.20 9.35 15.79
N TRP A 4 -19.56 10.55 16.26
CA TRP A 4 -18.95 11.82 15.87
C TRP A 4 -17.45 11.92 16.20
N GLN A 5 -16.96 11.10 17.15
CA GLN A 5 -15.55 11.09 17.55
C GLN A 5 -14.65 10.38 16.53
N LEU A 6 -15.25 9.52 15.69
CA LEU A 6 -14.58 8.72 14.67
C LEU A 6 -14.58 9.41 13.29
N ILE A 7 -15.24 10.57 13.16
CA ILE A 7 -15.28 11.31 11.90
C ILE A 7 -13.90 11.97 11.71
N PRO A 8 -13.15 11.61 10.64
CA PRO A 8 -11.82 12.15 10.37
C PRO A 8 -11.83 13.68 10.37
N ILE A 9 -10.80 14.30 10.94
CA ILE A 9 -10.58 15.76 11.04
C ILE A 9 -11.63 16.51 11.89
N ILE A 10 -12.92 16.30 11.67
CA ILE A 10 -14.04 16.91 12.40
C ILE A 10 -14.01 16.47 13.87
N GLY A 11 -13.76 15.18 14.12
CA GLY A 11 -13.61 14.64 15.46
C GLY A 11 -12.46 15.31 16.22
N PHE A 12 -11.32 15.56 15.56
CA PHE A 12 -10.16 16.22 16.16
C PHE A 12 -10.41 17.70 16.45
N ILE A 13 -11.03 18.43 15.51
CA ILE A 13 -11.35 19.85 15.66
C ILE A 13 -12.35 20.06 16.81
N LEU A 14 -13.43 19.28 16.85
CA LEU A 14 -14.45 19.37 17.90
C LEU A 14 -13.89 19.00 19.28
N GLN A 15 -12.94 18.06 19.32
CA GLN A 15 -12.27 17.62 20.54
C GLN A 15 -11.08 18.52 20.94
N LYS A 16 -10.78 19.57 20.16
CA LYS A 16 -9.61 20.47 20.36
C LYS A 16 -8.31 19.70 20.58
N GLY A 17 -8.14 18.59 19.86
CA GLY A 17 -6.97 17.72 19.94
C GLY A 17 -6.83 16.88 21.23
N LYS A 18 -7.87 16.76 22.05
CA LYS A 18 -7.89 15.89 23.24
C LYS A 18 -9.15 15.02 23.29
N CYS A 19 -8.96 13.72 23.46
CA CYS A 19 -10.02 12.74 23.68
C CYS A 19 -11.04 13.25 24.72
N HIS A 20 -12.33 13.30 24.36
CA HIS A 20 -13.37 13.85 25.24
C HIS A 20 -13.49 13.11 26.59
N PHE A 21 -13.37 11.78 26.57
CA PHE A 21 -13.51 10.94 27.76
C PHE A 21 -12.21 10.82 28.56
N CYS A 22 -11.10 10.60 27.87
CA CYS A 22 -9.81 10.25 28.48
C CYS A 22 -8.85 11.44 28.62
N LYS A 23 -9.17 12.61 28.03
CA LYS A 23 -8.36 13.84 27.99
C LYS A 23 -6.93 13.69 27.43
N GLN A 24 -6.57 12.50 26.96
CA GLN A 24 -5.30 12.26 26.29
C GLN A 24 -5.24 13.01 24.96
N LYS A 25 -4.03 13.45 24.60
CA LYS A 25 -3.79 14.12 23.32
C LYS A 25 -3.93 13.11 22.19
N ILE A 26 -4.70 13.49 21.16
CA ILE A 26 -4.77 12.71 19.92
C ILE A 26 -3.48 12.98 19.14
N PRO A 27 -2.76 11.95 18.68
CA PRO A 27 -1.51 12.14 17.96
C PRO A 27 -1.76 12.92 16.65
N LEU A 28 -0.93 13.92 16.38
CA LEU A 28 -1.06 14.74 15.17
C LEU A 28 -0.77 13.94 13.89
N SER A 29 -0.08 12.80 14.00
CA SER A 29 0.17 11.92 12.87
C SER A 29 -1.11 11.39 12.24
N SER A 30 -2.14 11.06 13.05
CA SER A 30 -3.39 10.51 12.51
C SER A 30 -4.15 11.55 11.69
N THR A 31 -4.21 12.80 12.14
CA THR A 31 -4.87 13.88 11.41
C THR A 31 -4.16 14.23 10.11
N VAL A 32 -2.83 14.18 10.10
CA VAL A 32 -2.04 14.38 8.87
C VAL A 32 -2.29 13.26 7.87
N ILE A 33 -2.36 12.00 8.32
CA ILE A 33 -2.67 10.86 7.45
C ILE A 33 -4.09 10.99 6.86
N GLU A 34 -5.08 11.35 7.67
CA GLU A 34 -6.46 11.58 7.22
C GLU A 34 -6.55 12.68 6.16
N LEU A 35 -5.85 13.81 6.39
CA LEU A 35 -5.77 14.89 5.41
C LEU A 35 -5.08 14.44 4.11
N ALA A 36 -3.97 13.71 4.22
CA ALA A 36 -3.24 13.19 3.06
C ALA A 36 -4.11 12.27 2.21
N ILE A 37 -4.86 11.35 2.84
CA ILE A 37 -5.81 10.49 2.16
C ILE A 37 -6.89 11.34 1.48
N GLY A 38 -7.50 12.30 2.18
CA GLY A 38 -8.50 13.20 1.59
C GLY A 38 -8.00 13.95 0.35
N VAL A 39 -6.75 14.44 0.38
CA VAL A 39 -6.11 15.08 -0.78
C VAL A 39 -5.91 14.10 -1.93
N ILE A 40 -5.46 12.86 -1.65
CA ILE A 40 -5.29 11.82 -2.68
C ILE A 40 -6.65 11.48 -3.33
N PHE A 41 -7.73 11.43 -2.55
CA PHE A 41 -9.08 11.21 -3.09
C PHE A 41 -9.53 12.33 -4.03
N ILE A 42 -9.28 13.59 -3.69
CA ILE A 42 -9.56 14.73 -4.58
C ILE A 42 -8.66 14.67 -5.82
N PHE A 43 -7.40 14.30 -5.66
CA PHE A 43 -6.49 14.13 -6.79
C PHE A 43 -6.95 13.02 -7.76
N ASN A 44 -7.49 11.92 -7.22
CA ASN A 44 -8.05 10.84 -8.02
C ASN A 44 -9.21 11.29 -8.90
N THR A 45 -10.08 12.19 -8.44
CA THR A 45 -11.22 12.68 -9.25
C THR A 45 -10.79 13.54 -10.43
N ILE A 46 -9.58 14.13 -10.38
CA ILE A 46 -9.07 15.03 -11.42
C ILE A 46 -8.30 14.26 -12.49
N ILE A 47 -7.48 13.27 -12.11
CA ILE A 47 -6.51 12.63 -13.01
C ILE A 47 -6.99 11.29 -13.55
N ILE A 48 -7.79 10.57 -12.77
CA ILE A 48 -8.19 9.21 -13.13
C ILE A 48 -9.57 9.24 -13.78
N ALA A 49 -9.70 8.54 -14.90
CA ALA A 49 -10.99 8.34 -15.56
C ALA A 49 -12.00 7.67 -14.61
N ASN A 50 -13.27 8.06 -14.70
CA ASN A 50 -14.34 7.58 -13.81
C ASN A 50 -14.39 6.04 -13.67
N THR A 51 -14.07 5.30 -14.73
CA THR A 51 -14.06 3.83 -14.72
C THR A 51 -13.04 3.23 -13.76
N ASN A 52 -11.90 3.89 -13.58
CA ASN A 52 -10.82 3.41 -12.71
C ASN A 52 -10.91 4.01 -11.31
N LEU A 53 -11.65 5.12 -11.12
CA LEU A 53 -11.67 5.88 -9.86
C LEU A 53 -11.97 5.00 -8.64
N ILE A 54 -12.99 4.14 -8.71
CA ILE A 54 -13.37 3.22 -7.62
C ILE A 54 -12.24 2.24 -7.29
N PHE A 55 -11.58 1.69 -8.32
CA PHE A 55 -10.43 0.80 -8.11
C PHE A 55 -9.29 1.54 -7.41
N THR A 56 -8.98 2.76 -7.87
CA THR A 56 -7.87 3.54 -7.32
C THR A 56 -8.10 3.98 -5.89
N SER A 57 -9.34 4.33 -5.52
CA SER A 57 -9.68 4.67 -4.14
C SER A 57 -9.58 3.45 -3.23
N LEU A 58 -10.09 2.29 -3.66
CA LEU A 58 -9.95 1.04 -2.92
C LEU A 58 -8.48 0.65 -2.74
N LEU A 59 -7.66 0.81 -3.78
CA LEU A 59 -6.23 0.53 -3.74
C LEU A 59 -5.52 1.44 -2.74
N VAL A 60 -5.81 2.75 -2.74
CA VAL A 60 -5.25 3.70 -1.76
C VAL A 60 -5.66 3.33 -0.34
N VAL A 61 -6.93 3.02 -0.10
CA VAL A 61 -7.42 2.63 1.23
C VAL A 61 -6.76 1.34 1.69
N TRP A 62 -6.72 0.31 0.86
CA TRP A 62 -6.11 -0.96 1.22
C TRP A 62 -4.63 -0.78 1.56
N LEU A 63 -3.85 -0.17 0.66
CA LEU A 63 -2.41 0.07 0.84
C LEU A 63 -2.09 0.92 2.08
N THR A 64 -2.90 1.94 2.36
CA THR A 64 -2.71 2.78 3.55
C THR A 64 -2.97 1.98 4.83
N LEU A 65 -4.02 1.16 4.87
CA LEU A 65 -4.32 0.31 6.04
C LEU A 65 -3.17 -0.65 6.38
N ILE A 66 -2.71 -1.45 5.42
CA ILE A 66 -1.59 -2.40 5.66
C ILE A 66 -0.27 -1.69 5.97
N SER A 67 -0.04 -0.49 5.40
CA SER A 67 1.16 0.29 5.75
C SER A 67 1.12 0.83 7.17
N LEU A 68 -0.05 1.22 7.67
CA LEU A 68 -0.19 1.68 9.05
C LEU A 68 -0.04 0.53 10.03
N GLU A 69 -0.59 -0.63 9.69
CA GLU A 69 -0.43 -1.85 10.48
C GLU A 69 1.06 -2.20 10.61
N ASP A 70 1.77 -2.34 9.48
CA ASP A 70 3.21 -2.62 9.49
C ASP A 70 4.02 -1.56 10.26
N TYR A 71 3.68 -0.27 10.10
CA TYR A 71 4.38 0.82 10.78
C TYR A 71 4.25 0.77 12.31
N TYR A 72 3.10 0.36 12.84
CA TYR A 72 2.85 0.34 14.28
C TYR A 72 3.14 -1.02 14.93
N THR A 73 2.89 -2.13 14.24
CA THR A 73 3.00 -3.48 14.83
C THR A 73 4.12 -4.33 14.23
N LEU A 74 4.78 -3.88 13.15
CA LEU A 74 5.80 -4.65 12.40
C LEU A 74 5.28 -6.01 11.91
N SER A 75 3.96 -6.13 11.83
CA SER A 75 3.22 -7.30 11.41
C SER A 75 1.93 -6.83 10.77
N VAL A 76 1.45 -7.61 9.81
CA VAL A 76 0.19 -7.35 9.11
C VAL A 76 -0.68 -8.59 9.20
N ASP A 77 -1.94 -8.39 9.57
CA ASP A 77 -2.94 -9.43 9.63
C ASP A 77 -3.14 -10.06 8.25
N SER A 78 -3.12 -11.39 8.19
CA SER A 78 -3.23 -12.10 6.92
C SER A 78 -4.58 -11.87 6.26
N ILE A 79 -5.64 -11.67 7.05
CA ILE A 79 -6.99 -11.45 6.55
C ILE A 79 -7.07 -10.09 5.84
N THR A 80 -6.58 -9.01 6.46
CA THR A 80 -6.61 -7.67 5.83
C THR A 80 -5.79 -7.65 4.54
N LEU A 81 -4.65 -8.33 4.53
CA LEU A 81 -3.75 -8.44 3.39
C LEU A 81 -4.39 -9.25 2.24
N GLU A 82 -4.76 -10.50 2.49
CA GLU A 82 -5.18 -11.44 1.47
C GLU A 82 -6.55 -11.08 0.89
N TYR A 83 -7.54 -10.82 1.75
CA TYR A 83 -8.90 -10.49 1.27
C TYR A 83 -8.95 -9.13 0.59
N GLY A 84 -8.22 -8.13 1.11
CA GLY A 84 -8.12 -6.82 0.48
C GLY A 84 -7.48 -6.91 -0.92
N GLY A 85 -6.39 -7.68 -1.04
CA GLY A 85 -5.73 -7.94 -2.32
C GLY A 85 -6.66 -8.70 -3.29
N LEU A 86 -7.36 -9.74 -2.83
CA LEU A 86 -8.31 -10.50 -3.65
C LEU A 86 -9.44 -9.64 -4.20
N ILE A 87 -10.01 -8.74 -3.39
CA ILE A 87 -11.06 -7.82 -3.84
C ILE A 87 -10.55 -6.93 -4.99
N LEU A 88 -9.32 -6.43 -4.88
CA LEU A 88 -8.69 -5.62 -5.94
C LEU A 88 -8.42 -6.44 -7.21
N LEU A 89 -7.98 -7.69 -7.07
CA LEU A 89 -7.78 -8.59 -8.22
C LEU A 89 -9.09 -8.88 -8.94
N ILE A 90 -10.19 -9.10 -8.22
CA ILE A 90 -11.52 -9.31 -8.81
C ILE A 90 -11.95 -8.07 -9.60
N PHE A 91 -11.75 -6.88 -9.04
CA PHE A 91 -12.11 -5.62 -9.72
C PHE A 91 -11.32 -5.42 -11.02
N ARG A 92 -10.10 -5.97 -11.11
CA ARG A 92 -9.22 -5.92 -12.28
C ARG A 92 -9.00 -7.28 -12.94
N PHE A 93 -10.00 -8.16 -12.88
CA PHE A 93 -9.89 -9.53 -13.33
C PHE A 93 -9.37 -9.67 -14.77
N HIS A 94 -9.85 -8.83 -15.69
CA HIS A 94 -9.40 -8.88 -17.09
C HIS A 94 -7.90 -8.62 -17.22
N THR A 95 -7.37 -7.61 -16.52
CA THR A 95 -5.94 -7.28 -16.58
C THR A 95 -5.08 -8.30 -15.86
N VAL A 96 -5.62 -8.94 -14.81
CA VAL A 96 -4.95 -10.06 -14.15
C VAL A 96 -4.79 -11.23 -15.12
N ILE A 97 -5.85 -11.60 -15.85
CA ILE A 97 -5.78 -12.68 -16.84
C ILE A 97 -4.78 -12.35 -17.96
N THR A 98 -4.77 -11.12 -18.48
CA THR A 98 -3.83 -10.74 -19.55
C THR A 98 -2.39 -10.89 -19.06
N ASN A 99 -2.09 -10.40 -17.85
CA ASN A 99 -0.76 -10.52 -17.25
C ASN A 99 -0.36 -11.98 -16.99
N LEU A 100 -1.29 -12.79 -16.47
CA LEU A 100 -1.07 -14.21 -16.25
C LEU A 100 -0.79 -14.98 -17.55
N LYS A 101 -1.52 -14.67 -18.63
CA LYS A 101 -1.30 -15.32 -19.93
C LYS A 101 0.02 -14.90 -20.57
N ALA A 102 0.35 -13.61 -20.52
CA ALA A 102 1.58 -13.08 -21.10
C ALA A 102 2.82 -13.57 -20.36
N ASN A 103 2.75 -13.66 -19.02
CA ASN A 103 3.90 -13.88 -18.17
C ASN A 103 3.79 -15.17 -17.32
N PHE A 104 3.06 -16.20 -17.78
CA PHE A 104 2.73 -17.40 -17.00
C PHE A 104 3.97 -18.11 -16.43
N LEU A 105 4.98 -18.35 -17.25
CA LEU A 105 6.19 -19.03 -16.82
C LEU A 105 7.00 -18.15 -15.84
N ILE A 106 7.05 -16.84 -16.11
CA ILE A 106 7.75 -15.85 -15.28
C ILE A 106 7.12 -15.75 -13.90
N ILE A 107 5.78 -15.70 -13.79
CA ILE A 107 5.13 -15.57 -12.49
C ILE A 107 5.32 -16.82 -11.62
N ILE A 108 5.36 -18.02 -12.22
CA ILE A 108 5.63 -19.26 -11.49
C ILE A 108 7.06 -19.25 -10.95
N LEU A 109 8.05 -18.95 -11.79
CA LEU A 109 9.44 -18.86 -11.36
C LEU A 109 9.63 -17.78 -10.29
N PHE A 110 9.01 -16.61 -10.49
CA PHE A 110 9.10 -15.50 -9.56
C PHE A 110 8.50 -15.83 -8.19
N THR A 111 7.32 -16.47 -8.15
CA THR A 111 6.69 -16.89 -6.89
C THR A 111 7.51 -17.99 -6.19
N ILE A 112 8.07 -18.96 -6.92
CA ILE A 112 8.96 -19.99 -6.35
C ILE A 112 10.18 -19.34 -5.70
N ILE A 113 10.81 -18.36 -6.37
CA ILE A 113 11.96 -17.64 -5.82
C ILE A 113 11.56 -16.92 -4.52
N LEU A 114 10.45 -16.18 -4.51
CA LEU A 114 9.98 -15.48 -3.32
C LEU A 114 9.70 -16.43 -2.15
N ILE A 115 9.03 -17.56 -2.41
CA ILE A 115 8.76 -18.59 -1.40
C ILE A 115 10.06 -19.18 -0.89
N SER A 116 11.02 -19.49 -1.77
CA SER A 116 12.33 -20.03 -1.36
C SER A 116 13.10 -19.06 -0.48
N CYS A 117 13.04 -17.75 -0.75
CA CYS A 117 13.65 -16.73 0.10
C CYS A 117 12.95 -16.60 1.46
N ASN A 118 11.63 -16.79 1.50
CA ASN A 118 10.85 -16.76 2.72
C ASN A 118 11.17 -17.98 3.62
N LEU A 119 11.34 -19.17 3.03
CA LEU A 119 11.81 -20.37 3.75
C LEU A 119 13.21 -20.18 4.37
N LEU A 120 14.02 -19.28 3.81
CA LEU A 120 15.32 -18.89 4.35
C LEU A 120 15.24 -17.74 5.36
N ASN A 121 14.04 -17.33 5.78
CA ASN A 121 13.76 -16.21 6.68
C ASN A 121 14.40 -14.88 6.25
N LYS A 122 14.54 -14.66 4.93
CA LYS A 122 15.14 -13.43 4.39
C LYS A 122 14.13 -12.32 4.13
N PHE A 123 12.85 -12.66 3.99
CA PHE A 123 11.76 -11.72 3.71
C PHE A 123 10.61 -11.94 4.67
N GLY A 124 9.83 -10.88 4.92
CA GLY A 124 8.53 -11.01 5.58
C GLY A 124 7.53 -11.70 4.67
N THR A 125 6.69 -12.58 5.24
CA THR A 125 5.57 -13.21 4.53
C THR A 125 4.65 -12.16 3.90
N ALA A 126 4.32 -11.11 4.65
CA ALA A 126 3.49 -10.01 4.16
C ALA A 126 4.11 -9.28 2.96
N ASP A 127 5.43 -9.03 2.98
CA ASP A 127 6.15 -8.41 1.86
C ASP A 127 6.04 -9.29 0.60
N THR A 128 6.26 -10.60 0.74
CA THR A 128 6.18 -11.52 -0.40
C THR A 128 4.79 -11.55 -1.01
N ILE A 129 3.74 -11.57 -0.18
CA ILE A 129 2.35 -11.57 -0.64
C ILE A 129 2.03 -10.27 -1.39
N LEU A 130 2.46 -9.12 -0.86
CA LEU A 130 2.27 -7.82 -1.53
C LEU A 130 2.99 -7.72 -2.86
N ILE A 131 4.21 -8.25 -2.95
CA ILE A 131 4.96 -8.31 -4.21
C ILE A 131 4.19 -9.14 -5.24
N VAL A 132 3.62 -10.28 -4.84
CA VAL A 132 2.80 -11.11 -5.74
C VAL A 132 1.53 -10.37 -6.19
N PHE A 133 0.82 -9.70 -5.28
CA PHE A 133 -0.33 -8.86 -5.66
C PHE A 133 0.07 -7.74 -6.62
N SER A 134 1.21 -7.09 -6.38
CA SER A 134 1.73 -6.05 -7.26
C SER A 134 2.00 -6.60 -8.67
N PHE A 135 2.46 -7.85 -8.80
CA PHE A 135 2.73 -8.48 -10.10
C PHE A 135 1.43 -8.68 -10.87
N LEU A 136 0.43 -9.23 -10.21
CA LEU A 136 -0.86 -9.51 -10.82
C LEU A 136 -1.55 -8.23 -11.27
N LEU A 137 -1.43 -7.14 -10.49
CA LEU A 137 -2.08 -5.86 -10.78
C LEU A 137 -1.33 -4.99 -11.79
N LEU A 138 0.00 -4.92 -11.70
CA LEU A 138 0.83 -3.98 -12.46
C LEU A 138 1.67 -4.62 -13.58
N GLY A 139 1.82 -5.95 -13.60
CA GLY A 139 2.70 -6.67 -14.52
C GLY A 139 4.15 -6.77 -14.03
N PHE A 140 4.93 -7.64 -14.67
CA PHE A 140 6.27 -8.03 -14.21
C PHE A 140 7.25 -6.85 -14.15
N TYR A 141 7.40 -6.11 -15.25
CA TYR A 141 8.38 -5.03 -15.33
C TYR A 141 8.10 -3.93 -14.30
N ASN A 142 6.83 -3.55 -14.17
CA ASN A 142 6.41 -2.56 -13.19
C ASN A 142 6.69 -3.02 -11.76
N THR A 143 6.55 -4.32 -11.45
CA THR A 143 6.91 -4.81 -10.11
C THR A 143 8.38 -4.74 -9.79
N LEU A 144 9.25 -5.02 -10.76
CA LEU A 144 10.69 -4.86 -10.56
C LEU A 144 11.03 -3.40 -10.23
N VAL A 145 10.39 -2.45 -10.94
CA VAL A 145 10.55 -1.02 -10.64
C VAL A 145 9.98 -0.67 -9.27
N VAL A 146 8.83 -1.23 -8.87
CA VAL A 146 8.26 -1.04 -7.52
C VAL A 146 9.23 -1.52 -6.44
N ILE A 147 9.81 -2.71 -6.59
CA ILE A 147 10.78 -3.27 -5.62
C ILE A 147 12.05 -2.40 -5.57
N LEU A 148 12.54 -1.94 -6.72
CA LEU A 148 13.69 -1.07 -6.77
C LEU A 148 13.42 0.25 -6.05
N LEU A 149 12.27 0.89 -6.33
CA LEU A 149 11.88 2.15 -5.73
C LEU A 149 11.68 2.01 -4.22
N SER A 150 11.07 0.91 -3.77
CA SER A 150 10.85 0.66 -2.34
C SER A 150 12.16 0.46 -1.59
N CYS A 151 13.13 -0.24 -2.17
CA CYS A 151 14.48 -0.36 -1.62
C CYS A 151 15.17 1.01 -1.52
N ILE A 152 15.10 1.85 -2.56
CA ILE A 152 15.70 3.19 -2.55
C ILE A 152 15.08 4.05 -1.44
N LEU A 153 13.75 4.08 -1.35
CA LEU A 153 13.04 4.85 -0.32
C LEU A 153 13.34 4.33 1.09
N GLY A 154 13.41 3.00 1.25
CA GLY A 154 13.80 2.35 2.50
C GLY A 154 15.21 2.77 2.93
N ILE A 155 16.19 2.69 2.03
CA ILE A 155 17.59 3.09 2.31
C ILE A 155 17.67 4.57 2.67
N ILE A 156 17.01 5.46 1.93
CA ILE A 156 16.99 6.90 2.23
C ILE A 156 16.44 7.13 3.64
N SER A 157 15.33 6.48 3.98
CA SER A 157 14.72 6.62 5.30
C SER A 157 15.60 6.08 6.44
N TYR A 158 16.31 4.98 6.19
CA TYR A 158 17.26 4.37 7.11
C TYR A 158 18.45 5.31 7.38
N LEU A 159 19.00 5.91 6.32
CA LEU A 159 20.10 6.87 6.42
C LEU A 159 19.70 8.15 7.19
N ILE A 160 18.47 8.62 7.03
CA ILE A 160 17.97 9.82 7.71
C ILE A 160 17.76 9.55 9.21
N LYS A 161 17.13 8.43 9.57
CA LYS A 161 16.82 8.12 10.97
C LYS A 161 18.06 7.72 11.78
N ARG A 162 19.08 7.13 11.12
CA ARG A 162 20.31 6.62 11.77
C ARG A 162 20.01 5.63 12.90
N ASP A 163 18.86 4.95 12.85
CA ASP A 163 18.44 3.97 13.84
C ASP A 163 18.88 2.58 13.38
N PHE A 164 20.07 2.16 13.82
CA PHE A 164 20.71 0.90 13.39
C PHE A 164 20.17 -0.36 14.07
N SER A 165 19.30 -0.21 15.07
CA SER A 165 18.87 -1.29 15.98
C SER A 165 17.39 -1.67 15.90
N ALA A 166 16.57 -0.95 15.13
CA ALA A 166 15.15 -1.24 15.00
C ALA A 166 14.85 -1.98 13.69
N SER A 167 14.05 -3.03 13.77
CA SER A 167 13.38 -3.64 12.62
C SER A 167 12.55 -2.57 11.91
N HIS A 168 12.80 -2.39 10.62
CA HIS A 168 12.22 -1.29 9.86
C HIS A 168 11.04 -1.79 9.02
N PRO A 169 9.84 -1.17 9.13
CA PRO A 169 8.66 -1.59 8.38
C PRO A 169 8.86 -1.34 6.88
N PHE A 170 8.83 -2.38 6.06
CA PHE A 170 9.09 -2.28 4.61
C PHE A 170 7.84 -1.97 3.80
N ILE A 171 6.67 -2.38 4.28
CA ILE A 171 5.39 -2.27 3.57
C ILE A 171 5.02 -0.81 3.26
N PRO A 172 5.27 0.21 4.12
CA PRO A 172 5.04 1.60 3.77
C PRO A 172 5.82 2.09 2.53
N TYR A 173 7.04 1.60 2.33
CA TYR A 173 7.84 1.97 1.16
C TYR A 173 7.38 1.23 -0.08
N LEU A 174 6.98 -0.03 0.08
CA LEU A 174 6.43 -0.85 -0.98
C LEU A 174 5.09 -0.29 -1.47
N SER A 175 4.19 0.05 -0.55
CA SER A 175 2.88 0.62 -0.85
C SER A 175 2.98 1.98 -1.55
N LEU A 176 3.88 2.86 -1.08
CA LEU A 176 4.15 4.14 -1.73
C LEU A 176 4.67 3.95 -3.15
N SER A 177 5.56 2.98 -3.36
CA SER A 177 6.11 2.66 -4.68
C SER A 177 5.04 2.12 -5.64
N ILE A 178 4.13 1.26 -5.16
CA ILE A 178 2.97 0.79 -5.92
C ILE A 178 2.12 1.98 -6.37
N LEU A 179 1.80 2.91 -5.46
CA LEU A 179 1.00 4.10 -5.79
C LEU A 179 1.68 4.95 -6.86
N ILE A 180 2.97 5.26 -6.69
CA ILE A 180 3.74 6.08 -7.65
C ILE A 180 3.69 5.47 -9.05
N ILE A 181 4.00 4.17 -9.17
CA ILE A 181 4.02 3.49 -10.47
C ILE A 181 2.60 3.35 -11.04
N PHE A 182 1.60 3.13 -10.19
CA PHE A 182 0.22 3.08 -10.62
C PHE A 182 -0.28 4.42 -11.17
N TYR A 183 0.05 5.56 -10.53
CA TYR A 183 -0.27 6.87 -11.08
C TYR A 183 0.51 7.17 -12.36
N ALA A 184 1.81 6.86 -12.40
CA ALA A 184 2.64 7.07 -13.58
C ALA A 184 2.11 6.31 -14.80
N THR A 185 1.71 5.05 -14.64
CA THR A 185 1.15 4.25 -15.74
C THR A 185 -0.17 4.80 -16.27
N ASN A 186 -1.05 5.30 -15.39
CA ASN A 186 -2.31 5.92 -15.81
C ASN A 186 -2.10 7.30 -16.48
N ILE A 187 -1.17 8.13 -16.00
CA ILE A 187 -0.88 9.46 -16.55
C ILE A 187 -0.19 9.35 -17.91
N PHE A 188 0.88 8.54 -18.00
CA PHE A 188 1.70 8.42 -19.21
C PHE A 188 1.14 7.39 -20.21
N LYS A 189 0.02 6.72 -19.90
CA LYS A 189 -0.56 5.60 -20.67
C LYS A 189 0.50 4.54 -21.03
N ILE A 190 1.46 4.32 -20.13
CA ILE A 190 2.48 3.30 -20.33
C ILE A 190 1.74 1.96 -20.32
N PRO A 191 1.84 1.15 -21.39
CA PRO A 191 1.16 -0.13 -21.41
C PRO A 191 1.66 -0.99 -20.26
N ILE A 192 0.70 -1.57 -19.53
CA ILE A 192 0.98 -2.64 -18.58
C ILE A 192 1.34 -3.86 -19.44
N ILE A 193 2.64 -4.10 -19.62
CA ILE A 193 3.21 -5.23 -20.36
C ILE A 193 3.60 -6.33 -19.37
#